data_AF-A0A143WWZ5-F1
#
_entry.id   AF-A0A143WWZ5-F1
#
_cell.length_a   1.000
_cell.length_b   1.000
_cell.length_c   1.000
_cell.angle_alpha   90.00
_cell.angle_beta   90.00
_cell.angle_gamma   90.00
#
_symmetry.space_group_name_H-M   'P 1'
#
loop_
_entity.id
_entity.type
_entity.pdbx_description
1 polymer ?
#
loop_
_entity_poly.entity_id
_entity_poly.type
_entity_poly.pdbx_seq_one_letter_code
_entity_poly.pdbx_strand_id
1 'polypeptide(L)'
;MDIGFALNYQHIVELDITPGSGTKTWAWVGPGISTFEKDNSETVSEDAYYNNGGNTNKDVTGIAAKYNASGHRLHGDPAQDYVASLEDSIGAARKTSYRVTDPTGKVIEADCTLTDIVMNGPNGEANSKTEISFAINRDGDPRVVKEPSGNQLPESVSVTNAGEGKITVAAQSTQALQVSVLPEAASSRCLFAVENTDVASVDVNGVVKGLKAGTTRLAVKCAAKPSVSAMIEVEVTAEI
;
A
#
# COMPACT_ATOMS: atom_id res chain seq x y z
N MET A 1 -14.34 19.26 -2.30
CA MET A 1 -14.71 19.11 -0.86
C MET A 1 -13.43 18.87 -0.06
N ASP A 2 -13.28 19.41 1.16
CA ASP A 2 -12.10 19.13 2.02
C ASP A 2 -12.16 17.69 2.58
N ILE A 3 -11.00 17.08 2.87
CA ILE A 3 -10.85 15.77 3.52
C ILE A 3 -11.55 15.76 4.88
N GLY A 4 -11.48 16.86 5.65
CA GLY A 4 -12.06 16.93 6.99
C GLY A 4 -11.47 15.86 7.93
N PHE A 5 -12.34 15.14 8.67
CA PHE A 5 -11.92 14.00 9.49
C PHE A 5 -11.70 12.77 8.63
N ALA A 6 -10.44 12.53 8.26
CA ALA A 6 -10.07 11.36 7.48
C ALA A 6 -10.45 10.04 8.19
N LEU A 7 -11.06 9.13 7.44
CA LEU A 7 -11.35 7.77 7.83
C LEU A 7 -10.12 6.88 7.53
N ASN A 8 -9.90 5.86 8.38
CA ASN A 8 -8.67 5.06 8.31
C ASN A 8 -8.48 4.37 6.95
N TYR A 9 -9.57 3.91 6.31
CA TYR A 9 -9.51 3.25 5.00
C TYR A 9 -8.93 4.13 3.87
N GLN A 10 -8.90 5.46 4.06
CA GLN A 10 -8.35 6.39 3.07
C GLN A 10 -6.81 6.35 3.04
N HIS A 11 -6.17 5.72 4.04
CA HIS A 11 -4.74 5.42 4.01
C HIS A 11 -4.49 4.14 3.21
N ILE A 12 -3.43 4.16 2.40
CA ILE A 12 -2.98 3.01 1.63
C ILE A 12 -1.66 2.53 2.20
N VAL A 13 -1.63 1.28 2.65
CA VAL A 13 -0.41 0.59 3.11
C VAL A 13 -0.01 -0.43 2.05
N GLU A 14 1.26 -0.42 1.66
CA GLU A 14 1.81 -1.31 0.65
C GLU A 14 3.12 -1.94 1.14
N LEU A 15 3.36 -3.19 0.74
CA LEU A 15 4.58 -3.93 1.02
C LEU A 15 5.33 -4.22 -0.27
N ASP A 16 6.66 -4.18 -0.23
CA ASP A 16 7.49 -4.78 -1.28
C ASP A 16 7.44 -6.31 -1.12
N ILE A 17 6.93 -6.99 -2.15
CA ILE A 17 6.80 -8.45 -2.18
C ILE A 17 7.95 -9.13 -2.93
N THR A 18 8.94 -8.36 -3.38
CA THR A 18 10.16 -8.87 -4.04
C THR A 18 11.43 -8.23 -3.46
N PRO A 19 11.61 -8.22 -2.12
CA PRO A 19 12.78 -7.59 -1.50
C PRO A 19 14.07 -8.24 -2.02
N GLY A 20 15.11 -7.41 -2.23
CA GLY A 20 16.43 -7.87 -2.67
C GLY A 20 16.57 -8.13 -4.19
N SER A 21 15.49 -8.04 -4.97
CA SER A 21 15.54 -8.20 -6.44
C SER A 21 16.11 -6.98 -7.20
N GLY A 22 16.42 -5.90 -6.49
CA GLY A 22 16.87 -4.62 -7.05
C GLY A 22 15.73 -3.71 -7.54
N THR A 23 14.54 -4.26 -7.79
CA THR A 23 13.32 -3.49 -8.13
C THR A 23 12.20 -3.87 -7.18
N LYS A 24 11.61 -2.88 -6.51
CA LYS A 24 10.51 -3.13 -5.57
C LYS A 24 9.23 -3.41 -6.32
N THR A 25 8.55 -4.51 -5.97
CA THR A 25 7.21 -4.83 -6.46
C THR A 25 6.26 -4.57 -5.31
N TRP A 26 5.50 -3.49 -5.40
CA TRP A 26 4.57 -3.09 -4.35
C TRP A 26 3.25 -3.85 -4.47
N ALA A 27 2.74 -4.36 -3.36
CA ALA A 27 1.40 -4.93 -3.24
C ALA A 27 0.59 -4.19 -2.18
N TRP A 28 -0.69 -3.94 -2.47
CA TRP A 28 -1.60 -3.27 -1.54
C TRP A 28 -2.06 -4.25 -0.47
N VAL A 29 -1.89 -3.86 0.80
CA VAL A 29 -2.19 -4.73 1.95
C VAL A 29 -3.67 -4.73 2.33
N GLY A 30 -4.46 -3.76 1.87
CA GLY A 30 -5.84 -3.53 2.34
C GLY A 30 -6.85 -4.67 2.11
N PRO A 31 -6.79 -5.48 1.03
CA PRO A 31 -7.77 -6.54 0.82
C PRO A 31 -7.81 -7.54 1.98
N GLY A 32 -9.01 -7.78 2.53
CA GLY A 32 -9.21 -8.69 3.66
C GLY A 32 -8.81 -8.14 5.04
N ILE A 33 -8.12 -7.00 5.11
CA ILE A 33 -7.73 -6.35 6.37
C ILE A 33 -8.88 -5.49 6.90
N SER A 34 -9.26 -5.71 8.17
CA SER A 34 -10.30 -4.94 8.85
C SER A 34 -9.72 -3.89 9.79
N THR A 35 -8.49 -4.10 10.27
CA THR A 35 -7.86 -3.25 11.27
C THR A 35 -6.41 -2.96 10.91
N PHE A 36 -6.04 -1.68 11.03
CA PHE A 36 -4.66 -1.21 11.04
C PHE A 36 -4.49 -0.31 12.27
N GLU A 37 -3.61 -0.72 13.17
CA GLU A 37 -3.29 0.01 14.39
C GLU A 37 -1.84 0.45 14.38
N LYS A 38 -1.58 1.70 14.78
CA LYS A 38 -0.23 2.19 14.98
C LYS A 38 0.15 1.94 16.44
N ASP A 39 1.26 1.24 16.65
CA ASP A 39 1.80 0.92 17.96
C ASP A 39 3.25 1.40 18.00
N ASN A 40 3.51 2.40 18.84
CA ASN A 40 4.82 3.00 19.00
C ASN A 40 5.26 2.83 20.45
N SER A 41 6.49 2.37 20.64
CA SER A 41 7.17 2.34 21.92
C SER A 41 8.41 3.23 21.88
N GLU A 42 8.62 4.01 22.94
CA GLU A 42 9.71 4.97 23.05
C GLU A 42 10.67 4.52 24.15
N THR A 43 11.97 4.67 23.91
CA THR A 43 13.00 4.63 24.95
C THR A 43 13.30 6.06 25.36
N VAL A 44 13.21 6.35 26.66
CA VAL A 44 13.39 7.68 27.22
C VAL A 44 14.56 7.65 28.20
N SER A 45 15.54 8.52 27.99
CA SER A 45 16.58 8.84 28.98
C SER A 45 16.06 9.90 29.93
N GLU A 46 16.31 9.74 31.23
CA GLU A 46 15.96 10.73 32.25
C GLU A 46 17.19 11.11 33.05
N ASP A 47 17.74 12.29 32.75
CA ASP A 47 19.03 12.75 33.25
C ASP A 47 18.88 13.99 34.13
N ALA A 48 19.57 14.02 35.27
CA ALA A 48 19.63 15.18 36.16
C ALA A 48 20.94 15.93 35.96
N TYR A 49 20.85 17.25 35.76
CA TYR A 49 22.01 18.11 35.61
C TYR A 49 22.14 19.04 36.83
N TYR A 50 23.38 19.29 37.30
CA TYR A 50 23.66 20.13 38.47
C TYR A 50 23.09 21.55 38.34
N ASN A 51 23.05 22.08 37.13
CA ASN A 51 22.48 23.40 36.82
C ASN A 51 20.95 23.41 36.74
N ASN A 52 20.29 22.26 36.91
CA ASN A 52 18.83 22.14 36.86
C ASN A 52 18.17 22.09 38.25
N GLY A 53 18.93 22.38 39.32
CA GLY A 53 18.40 22.54 40.68
C GLY A 53 17.75 21.28 41.27
N GLY A 54 18.19 20.09 40.84
CA GLY A 54 17.62 18.81 41.28
C GLY A 54 16.48 18.26 40.41
N ASN A 55 16.10 18.96 39.34
CA ASN A 55 15.11 18.47 38.36
C ASN A 55 15.77 17.61 37.26
N THR A 56 14.99 16.71 36.66
CA THR A 56 15.40 15.83 35.55
C THR A 56 14.95 16.39 34.19
N ASN A 57 15.70 16.05 33.14
CA ASN A 57 15.34 16.26 31.74
C ASN A 57 15.02 14.92 31.08
N LYS A 58 14.03 14.91 30.20
CA LYS A 58 13.64 13.72 29.43
C LYS A 58 14.00 13.87 27.97
N ASP A 59 14.72 12.90 27.44
CA ASP A 59 15.10 12.82 26.04
C ASP A 59 14.61 11.49 25.45
N VAL A 60 13.84 11.53 24.36
CA VAL A 60 13.48 10.32 23.60
C VAL A 60 14.70 9.89 22.79
N THR A 61 15.30 8.76 23.16
CA THR A 61 16.55 8.26 22.56
C THR A 61 16.34 7.14 21.56
N GLY A 62 15.13 6.59 21.48
CA GLY A 62 14.77 5.57 20.51
C GLY A 62 13.26 5.45 20.33
N ILE A 63 12.84 5.11 19.12
CA ILE A 63 11.43 4.88 18.78
C ILE A 63 11.32 3.56 18.01
N ALA A 64 10.68 2.56 18.61
CA ALA A 64 10.20 1.38 17.93
C ALA A 64 8.78 1.66 17.44
N ALA A 65 8.61 1.81 16.12
CA ALA A 65 7.30 2.09 15.52
C ALA A 65 6.85 0.89 14.69
N LYS A 66 5.59 0.47 14.85
CA LYS A 66 5.01 -0.61 14.04
C LYS A 66 3.55 -0.34 13.69
N TYR A 67 3.11 -1.01 12.63
CA TYR A 67 1.69 -1.15 12.31
C TYR A 67 1.26 -2.59 12.56
N ASN A 68 0.20 -2.79 13.33
CA ASN A 68 -0.44 -4.09 13.51
C ASN A 68 -1.61 -4.19 12.52
N ALA A 69 -1.57 -5.18 11.64
CA ALA A 69 -2.64 -5.48 10.70
C ALA A 69 -3.40 -6.73 11.18
N SER A 70 -4.72 -6.69 11.12
CA SER A 70 -5.55 -7.89 11.34
C SER A 70 -6.79 -7.89 10.46
N GLY A 71 -7.28 -9.09 10.16
CA GLY A 71 -8.44 -9.28 9.32
C GLY A 71 -8.64 -10.74 8.97
N HIS A 72 -8.98 -11.00 7.72
CA HIS A 72 -9.30 -12.35 7.25
C HIS A 72 -8.48 -12.73 6.03
N ARG A 73 -8.14 -14.02 5.96
CA ARG A 73 -7.41 -14.59 4.84
C ARG A 73 -8.20 -14.45 3.52
N LEU A 74 -7.55 -13.88 2.52
CA LEU A 74 -7.99 -13.78 1.14
C LEU A 74 -6.94 -14.45 0.24
N HIS A 75 -7.21 -15.70 -0.17
CA HIS A 75 -6.30 -16.45 -1.02
C HIS A 75 -6.16 -15.81 -2.41
N GLY A 76 -4.92 -15.74 -2.91
CA GLY A 76 -4.60 -15.10 -4.19
C GLY A 76 -4.33 -13.60 -4.09
N ASP A 77 -4.49 -12.99 -2.90
CA ASP A 77 -4.04 -11.62 -2.68
C ASP A 77 -2.50 -11.58 -2.60
N PRO A 78 -1.81 -10.79 -3.45
CA PRO A 78 -0.35 -10.81 -3.50
C PRO A 78 0.34 -10.40 -2.20
N ALA A 79 -0.24 -9.46 -1.45
CA ALA A 79 0.35 -9.01 -0.19
C ALA A 79 0.17 -10.06 0.90
N GLN A 80 -1.04 -10.61 1.05
CA GLN A 80 -1.29 -11.67 2.03
C GLN A 80 -0.52 -12.95 1.71
N ASP A 81 -0.47 -13.37 0.45
CA ASP A 81 0.26 -14.57 0.03
C ASP A 81 1.76 -14.42 0.27
N TYR A 82 2.33 -13.24 0.01
CA TYR A 82 3.72 -12.92 0.36
C TYR A 82 3.97 -13.04 1.87
N VAL A 83 3.18 -12.38 2.71
CA VAL A 83 3.36 -12.44 4.17
C VAL A 83 3.14 -13.86 4.70
N ALA A 84 2.18 -14.60 4.16
CA ALA A 84 1.94 -16.00 4.52
C ALA A 84 3.13 -16.92 4.21
N SER A 85 3.85 -16.66 3.10
CA SER A 85 5.05 -17.42 2.74
C SER A 85 6.21 -17.24 3.73
N LEU A 86 6.17 -16.20 4.56
CA LEU A 86 7.22 -15.85 5.51
C LEU A 86 6.97 -16.36 6.93
N GLU A 87 5.83 -17.00 7.21
CA GLU A 87 5.44 -17.38 8.58
C GLU A 87 6.47 -18.27 9.29
N ASP A 88 7.04 -19.25 8.59
CA ASP A 88 8.08 -20.13 9.14
C ASP A 88 9.51 -19.63 8.86
N SER A 89 9.65 -18.50 8.15
CA SER A 89 10.95 -17.92 7.83
C SER A 89 11.54 -17.19 9.05
N ILE A 90 12.87 -17.03 9.07
CA ILE A 90 13.59 -16.39 10.17
C ILE A 90 14.60 -15.34 9.68
N GLY A 91 14.91 -14.38 10.55
CA GLY A 91 15.96 -13.40 10.31
C GLY A 91 15.71 -12.53 9.08
N ALA A 92 16.72 -12.40 8.21
CA ALA A 92 16.68 -11.50 7.06
C ALA A 92 15.58 -11.83 6.04
N ALA A 93 15.05 -13.05 6.01
CA ALA A 93 13.95 -13.42 5.14
C ALA A 93 12.66 -12.63 5.43
N ARG A 94 12.48 -12.13 6.67
CA ARG A 94 11.33 -11.29 7.04
C ARG A 94 11.55 -9.80 6.81
N LYS A 95 12.70 -9.40 6.27
CA LYS A 95 13.01 -7.99 5.98
C LYS A 95 12.44 -7.60 4.63
N THR A 96 11.74 -6.48 4.59
CA THR A 96 11.21 -5.87 3.37
C THR A 96 11.12 -4.35 3.53
N SER A 97 10.43 -3.66 2.64
CA SER A 97 10.04 -2.26 2.80
C SER A 97 8.53 -2.12 2.77
N TYR A 98 8.04 -1.08 3.43
CA TYR A 98 6.64 -0.66 3.33
C TYR A 98 6.56 0.81 2.91
N ARG A 99 5.43 1.18 2.31
CA ARG A 99 5.06 2.59 2.15
C ARG A 99 3.62 2.84 2.58
N VAL A 100 3.38 4.02 3.11
CA VAL A 100 2.06 4.50 3.51
C VAL A 100 1.77 5.77 2.73
N THR A 101 0.65 5.77 2.00
CA THR A 101 0.07 6.98 1.41
C THR A 101 -1.07 7.45 2.29
N ASP A 102 -1.02 8.69 2.76
CA ASP A 102 -2.12 9.29 3.51
C ASP A 102 -3.18 9.92 2.56
N PRO A 103 -4.34 10.37 3.08
CA PRO A 103 -5.41 10.92 2.25
C PRO A 103 -5.04 12.21 1.51
N THR A 104 -4.02 12.93 1.97
CA THR A 104 -3.48 14.13 1.31
C THR A 104 -2.56 13.79 0.14
N GLY A 105 -2.17 12.52 0.01
CA GLY A 105 -1.28 12.01 -1.02
C GLY A 105 0.20 12.03 -0.63
N LYS A 106 0.52 12.41 0.61
CA LYS A 106 1.87 12.28 1.15
C LYS A 106 2.22 10.80 1.23
N VAL A 107 3.44 10.46 0.81
CA VAL A 107 3.94 9.09 0.86
C VAL A 107 5.18 9.04 1.75
N ILE A 108 5.12 8.16 2.75
CA ILE A 108 6.26 7.80 3.59
C ILE A 108 6.65 6.37 3.26
N GLU A 109 7.94 6.13 3.07
CA GLU A 109 8.51 4.79 2.86
C GLU A 109 9.56 4.51 3.93
N ALA A 110 9.64 3.27 4.39
CA ALA A 110 10.71 2.82 5.27
C ALA A 110 10.99 1.32 5.07
N ASP A 111 12.15 0.88 5.53
CA ASP A 111 12.43 -0.54 5.65
C ASP A 111 11.73 -1.10 6.89
N CYS A 112 11.45 -2.40 6.88
CA CYS A 112 10.77 -3.05 7.98
C CYS A 112 11.16 -4.53 8.13
N THR A 113 10.89 -5.04 9.31
CA THR A 113 10.84 -6.47 9.59
C THR A 113 9.40 -6.87 9.90
N LEU A 114 8.90 -7.88 9.19
CA LEU A 114 7.59 -8.47 9.47
C LEU A 114 7.69 -9.39 10.70
N THR A 115 6.87 -9.17 11.71
CA THR A 115 6.80 -10.00 12.92
C THR A 115 5.38 -10.44 13.21
N ASP A 116 5.21 -11.31 14.21
CA ASP A 116 3.90 -11.72 14.73
C ASP A 116 2.96 -12.23 13.63
N ILE A 117 3.55 -12.92 12.64
CA ILE A 117 2.86 -13.43 11.46
C ILE A 117 2.02 -14.63 11.88
N VAL A 118 0.71 -14.49 11.68
CA VAL A 118 -0.30 -15.54 11.83
C VAL A 118 -1.14 -15.49 10.56
N MET A 119 -0.80 -16.33 9.58
CA MET A 119 -1.39 -16.29 8.24
C MET A 119 -1.86 -17.65 7.75
N ASN A 120 -1.32 -18.74 8.30
CA ASN A 120 -1.56 -20.11 7.90
C ASN A 120 -2.26 -20.91 9.00
N GLY A 121 -2.93 -21.99 8.58
CA GLY A 121 -3.66 -22.86 9.49
C GLY A 121 -5.03 -22.31 9.92
N PRO A 122 -5.80 -23.11 10.67
CA PRO A 122 -7.08 -22.67 11.22
C PRO A 122 -6.83 -21.66 12.35
N ASN A 123 -7.43 -20.48 12.24
CA ASN A 123 -7.41 -19.44 13.25
C ASN A 123 -8.78 -18.75 13.33
N GLY A 124 -9.32 -18.61 14.53
CA GLY A 124 -10.67 -18.10 14.79
C GLY A 124 -11.72 -19.18 15.09
N GLU A 125 -12.99 -18.76 15.14
CA GLU A 125 -14.13 -19.62 15.44
C GLU A 125 -14.55 -20.51 14.25
N ALA A 126 -15.19 -21.64 14.52
CA ALA A 126 -15.58 -22.62 13.50
C ALA A 126 -16.53 -22.09 12.40
N ASN A 127 -17.29 -21.04 12.70
CA ASN A 127 -18.26 -20.38 11.81
C ASN A 127 -17.76 -19.00 11.32
N SER A 128 -16.50 -18.67 11.53
CA SER A 128 -15.87 -17.42 11.11
C SER A 128 -14.96 -17.64 9.90
N LYS A 129 -14.61 -16.55 9.21
CA LYS A 129 -13.53 -16.58 8.21
C LYS A 129 -12.19 -16.76 8.95
N THR A 130 -11.22 -17.41 8.33
CA THR A 130 -9.88 -17.58 8.92
C THR A 130 -9.26 -16.23 9.24
N GLU A 131 -9.01 -15.99 10.53
CA GLU A 131 -8.41 -14.76 11.04
C GLU A 131 -6.91 -14.72 10.75
N ILE A 132 -6.41 -13.54 10.39
CA ILE A 132 -4.98 -13.29 10.15
C ILE A 132 -4.49 -12.08 10.93
N SER A 133 -3.21 -12.09 11.30
CA SER A 133 -2.52 -10.93 11.83
C SER A 133 -1.03 -10.91 11.48
N PHE A 134 -0.45 -9.71 11.40
CA PHE A 134 1.00 -9.51 11.31
C PHE A 134 1.36 -8.08 11.70
N ALA A 135 2.61 -7.88 12.10
CA ALA A 135 3.15 -6.57 12.42
C ALA A 135 4.21 -6.13 11.41
N ILE A 136 4.13 -4.86 10.98
CA ILE A 136 5.11 -4.19 10.12
C ILE A 136 5.98 -3.31 11.02
N ASN A 137 7.13 -3.81 11.45
CA ASN A 137 8.03 -3.10 12.37
C ASN A 137 9.04 -2.29 11.59
N ARG A 138 9.01 -0.96 11.75
CA ARG A 138 9.92 -0.07 11.03
C ARG A 138 11.37 -0.32 11.47
N ASP A 139 12.22 -0.53 10.47
CA ASP A 139 13.68 -0.57 10.61
C ASP A 139 14.26 0.73 10.06
N GLY A 140 15.09 1.41 10.86
CA GLY A 140 15.74 2.65 10.46
C GLY A 140 14.76 3.81 10.23
N ASP A 141 15.24 4.87 9.57
CA ASP A 141 14.49 6.12 9.46
C ASP A 141 13.49 6.12 8.30
N PRO A 142 12.27 6.63 8.50
CA PRO A 142 11.31 6.79 7.42
C PRO A 142 11.73 7.96 6.52
N ARG A 143 11.49 7.82 5.22
CA ARG A 143 11.69 8.87 4.22
C ARG A 143 10.35 9.35 3.68
N VAL A 144 10.20 10.66 3.56
CA VAL A 144 9.11 11.24 2.76
C VAL A 144 9.54 11.14 1.30
N VAL A 145 8.79 10.36 0.51
CA VAL A 145 9.09 10.16 -0.93
C VAL A 145 8.12 10.92 -1.83
N LYS A 146 7.03 11.44 -1.27
CA LYS A 146 6.11 12.36 -1.93
C LYS A 146 5.48 13.28 -0.88
N GLU A 147 5.51 14.58 -1.14
CA GLU A 147 4.84 15.60 -0.33
C GLU A 147 3.32 15.60 -0.57
N PRO A 148 2.52 16.10 0.40
CA PRO A 148 1.07 16.19 0.24
C PRO A 148 0.68 17.03 -0.97
N SER A 149 -0.37 16.63 -1.69
CA SER A 149 -0.93 17.41 -2.81
C SER A 149 -1.82 18.54 -2.29
N GLY A 150 -2.49 18.32 -1.16
CA GLY A 150 -3.34 19.30 -0.48
C GLY A 150 -4.35 18.62 0.42
N ASN A 151 -5.37 19.36 0.83
CA ASN A 151 -6.42 18.87 1.72
C ASN A 151 -7.76 18.61 1.00
N GLN A 152 -7.80 18.57 -0.32
CA GLN A 152 -9.06 18.35 -1.03
C GLN A 152 -9.29 16.86 -1.31
N LEU A 153 -10.55 16.44 -1.26
CA LEU A 153 -10.97 15.15 -1.78
C LEU A 153 -11.05 15.20 -3.31
N PRO A 154 -10.70 14.11 -4.00
CA PRO A 154 -10.93 13.96 -5.43
C PRO A 154 -12.39 14.21 -5.80
N GLU A 155 -12.61 14.92 -6.91
CA GLU A 155 -13.92 15.18 -7.49
C GLU A 155 -14.08 14.48 -8.84
N SER A 156 -12.99 14.36 -9.61
CA SER A 156 -12.96 13.57 -10.83
C SER A 156 -11.62 12.87 -11.02
N VAL A 157 -11.63 11.80 -11.82
CA VAL A 157 -10.45 11.06 -12.25
C VAL A 157 -10.58 10.71 -13.72
N SER A 158 -9.50 10.83 -14.48
CA SER A 158 -9.44 10.46 -15.88
C SER A 158 -8.08 9.85 -16.23
N VAL A 159 -8.06 9.03 -17.29
CA VAL A 159 -6.82 8.47 -17.84
C VAL A 159 -6.52 9.20 -19.14
N THR A 160 -5.53 10.08 -19.15
CA THR A 160 -5.29 11.03 -20.25
C THR A 160 -4.66 10.39 -21.48
N ASN A 161 -3.98 9.26 -21.32
CA ASN A 161 -3.41 8.49 -22.43
C ASN A 161 -4.35 7.39 -22.96
N ALA A 162 -5.61 7.32 -22.51
CA ALA A 162 -6.61 6.43 -23.07
C ALA A 162 -7.32 7.11 -24.25
N GLY A 163 -6.91 6.79 -25.49
CA GLY A 163 -7.57 7.26 -26.70
C GLY A 163 -8.97 6.66 -26.80
N GLU A 164 -10.01 7.51 -26.85
CA GLU A 164 -11.43 7.08 -26.87
C GLU A 164 -11.82 6.14 -25.71
N GLY A 165 -11.16 6.28 -24.55
CA GLY A 165 -11.42 5.42 -23.38
C GLY A 165 -10.76 4.03 -23.45
N LYS A 166 -9.85 3.83 -24.40
CA LYS A 166 -9.10 2.59 -24.58
C LYS A 166 -7.59 2.83 -24.52
N ILE A 167 -6.86 1.90 -23.90
CA ILE A 167 -5.41 1.83 -23.98
C ILE A 167 -5.00 0.55 -24.70
N THR A 168 -4.02 0.66 -25.59
CA THR A 168 -3.50 -0.48 -26.34
C THR A 168 -2.10 -0.83 -25.85
N VAL A 169 -1.86 -2.10 -25.53
CA VAL A 169 -0.58 -2.60 -25.02
C VAL A 169 -0.20 -3.85 -25.80
N ALA A 170 1.04 -3.97 -26.26
CA ALA A 170 1.50 -5.20 -26.90
C ALA A 170 1.68 -6.33 -25.87
N ALA A 171 1.50 -7.58 -26.28
CA ALA A 171 1.80 -8.73 -25.43
C ALA A 171 3.25 -8.67 -24.91
N GLN A 172 3.45 -9.05 -23.65
CA GLN A 172 4.70 -8.98 -22.89
C GLN A 172 5.30 -7.57 -22.70
N SER A 173 4.65 -6.53 -23.20
CA SER A 173 5.05 -5.14 -23.00
C SER A 173 4.32 -4.50 -21.82
N THR A 174 4.91 -3.44 -21.28
CA THR A 174 4.33 -2.63 -20.20
C THR A 174 4.02 -1.23 -20.68
N GLN A 175 2.97 -0.64 -20.12
CA GLN A 175 2.54 0.72 -20.39
C GLN A 175 2.07 1.37 -19.09
N ALA A 176 2.67 2.50 -18.72
CA ALA A 176 2.23 3.30 -17.58
C ALA A 176 0.97 4.10 -17.94
N LEU A 177 -0.02 4.10 -17.04
CA LEU A 177 -1.20 4.95 -17.13
C LEU A 177 -0.85 6.39 -16.73
N GLN A 178 -1.37 7.35 -17.49
CA GLN A 178 -1.33 8.76 -17.11
C GLN A 178 -2.67 9.12 -16.48
N VAL A 179 -2.72 9.13 -15.15
CA VAL A 179 -3.95 9.42 -14.40
C VAL A 179 -3.95 10.89 -13.97
N SER A 180 -5.02 11.60 -14.31
CA SER A 180 -5.29 12.96 -13.83
C SER A 180 -6.42 12.93 -12.81
N VAL A 181 -6.18 13.55 -11.64
CA VAL A 181 -7.17 13.69 -10.57
C VAL A 181 -7.37 15.18 -10.33
N LEU A 182 -8.63 15.62 -10.32
CA LEU A 182 -8.98 16.99 -10.00
C LEU A 182 -9.80 17.05 -8.71
N PRO A 183 -9.65 18.12 -7.91
CA PRO A 183 -8.72 19.24 -8.09
C PRO A 183 -7.24 18.85 -7.83
N GLU A 184 -6.28 19.66 -8.30
CA GLU A 184 -4.84 19.39 -8.11
C GLU A 184 -4.40 19.30 -6.64
N ALA A 185 -5.16 19.94 -5.74
CA ALA A 185 -4.96 19.85 -4.30
C ALA A 185 -5.53 18.55 -3.68
N ALA A 186 -5.99 17.61 -4.51
CA ALA A 186 -6.39 16.28 -4.09
C ALA A 186 -5.28 15.25 -4.32
N SER A 187 -5.27 14.20 -3.51
CA SER A 187 -4.34 13.09 -3.70
C SER A 187 -4.52 12.43 -5.06
N SER A 188 -3.43 12.36 -5.83
CA SER A 188 -3.38 11.61 -7.09
C SER A 188 -3.25 10.08 -6.90
N ARG A 189 -3.28 9.59 -5.65
CA ARG A 189 -3.18 8.14 -5.39
C ARG A 189 -4.48 7.45 -5.82
N CYS A 190 -4.35 6.56 -6.80
CA CYS A 190 -5.43 5.68 -7.24
C CYS A 190 -5.08 4.21 -7.00
N LEU A 191 -6.11 3.40 -6.82
CA LEU A 191 -6.08 1.94 -6.82
C LEU A 191 -6.58 1.43 -8.17
N PHE A 192 -5.94 0.38 -8.66
CA PHE A 192 -6.18 -0.17 -9.99
C PHE A 192 -6.62 -1.62 -9.87
N ALA A 193 -7.55 -2.03 -10.73
CA ALA A 193 -7.95 -3.42 -10.86
C ALA A 193 -8.30 -3.73 -12.32
N VAL A 194 -7.96 -4.93 -12.77
CA VAL A 194 -8.32 -5.45 -14.09
C VAL A 194 -9.32 -6.59 -13.91
N GLU A 195 -10.36 -6.63 -14.74
CA GLU A 195 -11.40 -7.66 -14.65
C GLU A 195 -10.86 -9.06 -15.01
N ASN A 196 -10.12 -9.16 -16.12
CA ASN A 196 -9.52 -10.42 -16.57
C ASN A 196 -7.98 -10.38 -16.44
N THR A 197 -7.47 -11.02 -15.39
CA THR A 197 -6.04 -11.13 -15.08
C THR A 197 -5.27 -12.05 -16.01
N ASP A 198 -5.94 -12.87 -16.83
CA ASP A 198 -5.27 -13.72 -17.83
C ASP A 198 -4.88 -12.93 -19.09
N VAL A 199 -5.58 -11.81 -19.35
CA VAL A 199 -5.35 -10.93 -20.51
C VAL A 199 -4.32 -9.85 -20.19
N ALA A 200 -4.49 -9.15 -19.07
CA ALA A 200 -3.57 -8.11 -18.63
C ALA A 200 -3.50 -8.05 -17.10
N SER A 201 -2.38 -7.56 -16.58
CA SER A 201 -2.22 -7.24 -15.16
C SER A 201 -1.91 -5.76 -15.00
N VAL A 202 -2.28 -5.17 -13.86
CA VAL A 202 -1.90 -3.79 -13.49
C VAL A 202 -1.23 -3.82 -12.13
N ASP A 203 -0.10 -3.13 -11.99
CA ASP A 203 0.55 -2.97 -10.70
C ASP A 203 -0.11 -1.86 -9.87
N VAL A 204 0.26 -1.76 -8.60
CA VAL A 204 -0.27 -0.72 -7.71
C VAL A 204 0.15 0.71 -8.09
N ASN A 205 1.15 0.88 -8.97
CA ASN A 205 1.59 2.18 -9.48
C ASN A 205 0.85 2.59 -10.77
N GLY A 206 -0.03 1.73 -11.30
CA GLY A 206 -0.77 1.99 -12.53
C GLY A 206 0.02 1.63 -13.80
N VAL A 207 0.98 0.71 -13.71
CA VAL A 207 1.67 0.13 -14.86
C VAL A 207 0.92 -1.12 -15.30
N VAL A 208 0.38 -1.08 -16.53
CA VAL A 208 -0.34 -2.19 -17.15
C VAL A 208 0.65 -3.05 -17.93
N LYS A 209 0.59 -4.37 -17.76
CA LYS A 209 1.33 -5.36 -18.54
C LYS A 209 0.36 -6.18 -19.37
N GLY A 210 0.60 -6.25 -20.68
CA GLY A 210 -0.12 -7.16 -21.57
C GLY A 210 0.39 -8.59 -21.40
N LEU A 211 -0.49 -9.54 -21.13
CA LEU A 211 -0.12 -10.95 -20.95
C LEU A 211 -0.51 -11.78 -22.18
N LYS A 212 -1.78 -11.69 -22.59
CA LYS A 212 -2.34 -12.44 -23.71
C LYS A 212 -3.23 -11.54 -24.56
N ALA A 213 -3.19 -11.73 -25.88
CA ALA A 213 -4.04 -10.98 -26.80
C ALA A 213 -5.52 -11.12 -26.43
N GLY A 214 -6.22 -9.99 -26.38
CA GLY A 214 -7.61 -9.92 -25.94
C GLY A 214 -7.98 -8.54 -25.41
N THR A 215 -9.23 -8.39 -24.97
CA THR A 215 -9.74 -7.16 -24.37
C THR A 215 -10.15 -7.42 -22.91
N THR A 216 -9.88 -6.45 -22.05
CA THR A 216 -10.26 -6.49 -20.63
C THR A 216 -10.57 -5.08 -20.15
N ARG A 217 -11.32 -4.95 -19.06
CA ARG A 217 -11.63 -3.65 -18.48
C ARG A 217 -10.75 -3.36 -17.29
N LEU A 218 -10.34 -2.11 -17.16
CA LEU A 218 -9.53 -1.61 -16.07
C LEU A 218 -10.30 -0.53 -15.32
N ALA A 219 -10.42 -0.73 -14.01
CA ALA A 219 -11.01 0.22 -13.08
C ALA A 219 -9.91 1.03 -12.39
N VAL A 220 -10.06 2.35 -12.39
CA VAL A 220 -9.23 3.30 -11.65
C VAL A 220 -10.09 3.92 -10.56
N LYS A 221 -9.73 3.75 -9.29
CA LYS A 221 -10.47 4.31 -8.16
C LYS A 221 -9.57 5.23 -7.35
N CYS A 222 -10.02 6.43 -7.02
CA CYS A 222 -9.27 7.31 -6.13
C CYS A 222 -9.22 6.73 -4.71
N ALA A 223 -8.02 6.58 -4.14
CA ALA A 223 -7.85 5.99 -2.81
C ALA A 223 -8.53 6.82 -1.71
N ALA A 224 -8.36 8.14 -1.76
CA ALA A 224 -8.96 9.06 -0.79
C ALA A 224 -10.49 9.15 -0.91
N LYS A 225 -11.09 8.79 -2.06
CA LYS A 225 -12.54 8.79 -2.25
C LYS A 225 -12.94 7.73 -3.28
N PRO A 226 -13.18 6.47 -2.87
CA PRO A 226 -13.45 5.37 -3.79
C PRO A 226 -14.69 5.52 -4.66
N SER A 227 -15.63 6.42 -4.31
CA SER A 227 -16.78 6.74 -5.14
C SER A 227 -16.41 7.51 -6.42
N VAL A 228 -15.22 8.13 -6.45
CA VAL A 228 -14.67 8.76 -7.66
C VAL A 228 -13.81 7.73 -8.37
N SER A 229 -14.29 7.29 -9.53
CA SER A 229 -13.65 6.24 -10.31
C SER A 229 -13.85 6.45 -11.81
N ALA A 230 -12.96 5.87 -12.60
CA ALA A 230 -13.04 5.79 -14.05
C ALA A 230 -12.85 4.34 -14.49
N MET A 231 -13.47 3.98 -15.62
CA MET A 231 -13.31 2.69 -16.25
C MET A 231 -12.85 2.91 -17.68
N ILE A 232 -11.82 2.15 -18.09
CA ILE A 232 -11.28 2.17 -19.45
C ILE A 232 -11.14 0.75 -19.96
N GLU A 233 -11.04 0.60 -21.28
CA GLU A 233 -10.72 -0.68 -21.91
C GLU A 233 -9.20 -0.82 -22.10
N VAL A 234 -8.69 -2.02 -21.88
CA VAL A 234 -7.32 -2.42 -22.18
C VAL A 234 -7.37 -3.44 -23.30
N GLU A 235 -6.79 -3.11 -24.43
CA GLU A 235 -6.65 -4.01 -25.57
C GLU A 235 -5.21 -4.48 -25.65
N VAL A 236 -5.02 -5.80 -25.57
CA VAL A 236 -3.73 -6.45 -25.73
C VAL A 236 -3.62 -6.96 -27.15
N THR A 237 -2.67 -6.41 -27.92
CA THR A 237 -2.38 -6.90 -29.28
C THR A 237 -1.42 -8.08 -29.24
N ALA A 238 -1.54 -8.98 -30.22
CA ALA A 238 -0.61 -10.09 -30.37
C ALA A 238 0.83 -9.58 -30.61
N GLU A 239 1.82 -10.38 -30.22
CA GLU A 239 3.23 -10.14 -30.60
C GLU A 239 3.34 -10.11 -32.14
N ILE A 240 4.08 -9.11 -32.65
CA ILE A 240 4.47 -9.00 -34.07
C ILE A 240 5.75 -9.81 -34.28
#